data_AF-A0A9E2PPK2-F1
#
_entry.id   AF-A0A9E2PPK2-F1
#
_cell.length_a   1.000
_cell.length_b   1.000
_cell.length_c   1.000
_cell.angle_alpha   90.00
_cell.angle_beta   90.00
_cell.angle_gamma   90.00
#
_symmetry.space_group_name_H-M   'P 1'
#
loop_
_entity.id
_entity.type
_entity.pdbx_description
1 polymer ?
#
loop_
_entity_poly.entity_id
_entity_poly.type
_entity_poly.pdbx_seq_one_letter_code
_entity_poly.pdbx_strand_id
1 'polypeptide(L)'
;MAKRYGQALLTLAEERSIQRQVADELKALVALIGRERLLKDCLANPTLPVAAKQAILDELMAPACCLLTRNFVGLLVRNRREALLAELVQFLEAKLDEEEGLVEVRVASALPMTDA
;
A
#
# COMPACT_ATOMS: atom_id res chain seq x y z
N MET A 1 8.94 -12.24 -2.38
CA MET A 1 9.84 -11.06 -2.30
C MET A 1 9.22 -9.93 -1.50
N ALA A 2 7.90 -9.72 -1.59
CA ALA A 2 7.18 -8.70 -0.83
C ALA A 2 7.47 -8.77 0.68
N LYS A 3 7.50 -9.96 1.30
CA LYS A 3 7.79 -10.12 2.74
C LYS A 3 9.06 -9.39 3.22
N ARG A 4 10.16 -9.45 2.45
CA ARG A 4 11.42 -8.75 2.82
C ARG A 4 11.27 -7.23 2.73
N TYR A 5 10.59 -6.74 1.70
CA TYR A 5 10.32 -5.31 1.53
C TYR A 5 9.33 -4.78 2.56
N GLY A 6 8.27 -5.55 2.83
CA GLY A 6 7.27 -5.23 3.84
C GLY A 6 7.88 -5.18 5.23
N GLN A 7 8.75 -6.12 5.57
CA GLN A 7 9.44 -6.12 6.86
C GLN A 7 10.40 -4.93 7.00
N ALA A 8 11.15 -4.58 5.94
CA ALA A 8 12.00 -3.39 5.95
C ALA A 8 11.18 -2.09 6.10
N LEU A 9 10.02 -1.99 5.44
CA LEU A 9 9.12 -0.86 5.57
C LEU A 9 8.52 -0.78 6.99
N LEU A 10 8.10 -1.91 7.54
CA LEU A 10 7.52 -2.00 8.87
C LEU A 10 8.53 -1.56 9.93
N THR A 11 9.77 -2.07 9.89
CA THR A 11 10.84 -1.63 10.81
C THR A 11 11.08 -0.13 10.74
N LEU A 12 11.14 0.47 9.54
CA LEU A 12 11.30 1.92 9.39
C LEU A 12 10.08 2.72 9.89
N ALA A 13 8.89 2.13 9.82
CA ALA A 13 7.67 2.75 10.29
C ALA A 13 7.53 2.64 11.82
N GLU A 14 7.92 1.51 12.41
CA GLU A 14 7.99 1.26 13.86
C GLU A 14 8.93 2.24 14.57
N GLU A 15 10.12 2.50 13.99
CA GLU A 15 11.08 3.50 14.50
C GLU A 15 10.46 4.89 14.69
N ARG A 16 9.38 5.18 13.95
CA ARG A 16 8.66 6.45 13.97
C ARG A 16 7.24 6.33 14.53
N SER A 17 6.84 5.13 14.96
CA SER A 17 5.48 4.80 15.43
C SER A 17 4.38 5.15 14.43
N ILE A 18 4.64 4.99 13.12
CA ILE A 18 3.69 5.28 12.02
C ILE A 18 3.30 4.03 11.23
N GLN A 19 3.54 2.82 11.75
CA GLN A 19 3.25 1.56 11.03
C GLN A 19 1.80 1.44 10.57
N ARG A 20 0.84 1.83 11.43
CA ARG A 20 -0.60 1.82 11.09
C ARG A 20 -0.92 2.80 9.98
N GLN A 21 -0.42 4.04 10.10
CA GLN A 21 -0.59 5.08 9.09
C GLN A 21 -0.06 4.62 7.72
N VAL A 22 1.14 4.04 7.67
CA VAL A 22 1.76 3.56 6.43
C VAL A 22 0.93 2.43 5.79
N ALA A 23 0.42 1.49 6.59
CA ALA A 23 -0.43 0.42 6.09
C ALA A 23 -1.76 0.96 5.53
N ASP A 24 -2.42 1.87 6.24
CA ASP A 24 -3.68 2.49 5.80
C ASP A 24 -3.50 3.31 4.52
N GLU A 25 -2.40 4.07 4.42
CA GLU A 25 -2.04 4.83 3.21
C GLU A 25 -1.82 3.91 2.00
N LEU A 26 -1.06 2.82 2.17
CA LEU A 26 -0.82 1.85 1.11
C LEU A 26 -2.10 1.10 0.70
N LYS A 27 -2.95 0.75 1.67
CA LYS A 27 -4.25 0.14 1.42
C LYS A 27 -5.15 1.06 0.60
N ALA A 28 -5.23 2.33 0.97
CA ALA A 28 -6.01 3.34 0.23
C ALA A 28 -5.49 3.50 -1.20
N LEU A 29 -4.16 3.54 -1.39
CA LEU A 29 -3.54 3.61 -2.71
C LEU A 29 -3.87 2.39 -3.57
N VAL A 30 -3.73 1.16 -3.04
CA VAL A 30 -4.06 -0.07 -3.77
C VAL A 30 -5.56 -0.12 -4.11
N ALA A 31 -6.43 0.29 -3.20
CA ALA A 31 -7.86 0.38 -3.46
C ALA A 31 -8.17 1.38 -4.58
N LEU A 32 -7.54 2.56 -4.58
CA LEU A 32 -7.70 3.56 -5.63
C LEU A 32 -7.24 3.03 -7.00
N ILE A 33 -6.07 2.40 -7.06
CA ILE A 33 -5.56 1.76 -8.28
C ILE A 33 -6.51 0.65 -8.75
N GLY A 34 -7.08 -0.12 -7.83
CA GLY A 34 -8.04 -1.18 -8.15
C GLY A 34 -9.37 -0.68 -8.68
N ARG A 35 -9.83 0.50 -8.22
CA ARG A 35 -11.09 1.14 -8.65
C ARG A 35 -10.96 1.82 -10.01
N GLU A 36 -9.85 2.50 -10.25
CA GLU A 36 -9.61 3.25 -11.48
C GLU A 36 -8.89 2.39 -12.53
N ARG A 37 -9.67 1.80 -13.46
CA ARG A 37 -9.13 0.93 -14.51
C ARG A 37 -8.03 1.61 -15.34
N LEU A 38 -8.21 2.89 -15.68
CA LEU A 38 -7.21 3.64 -16.44
C LEU A 38 -5.91 3.78 -15.67
N LEU A 39 -5.97 4.07 -14.36
CA LEU A 39 -4.79 4.14 -13.50
C LEU A 39 -4.07 2.79 -13.41
N LYS A 40 -4.84 1.70 -13.24
CA LYS A 40 -4.30 0.34 -13.25
C LYS A 40 -3.58 0.00 -14.55
N ASP A 41 -4.21 0.30 -15.70
CA ASP A 41 -3.65 0.00 -17.02
C ASP A 41 -2.41 0.87 -17.30
N CYS A 42 -2.41 2.15 -16.90
CA CYS A 42 -1.25 3.04 -16.97
C CYS A 42 -0.07 2.52 -16.15
N LEU A 43 -0.31 2.07 -14.90
CA LEU A 43 0.73 1.53 -14.04
C LEU A 43 1.22 0.16 -14.52
N ALA A 44 0.37 -0.66 -15.13
CA ALA A 44 0.77 -1.95 -15.72
C ALA A 44 1.51 -1.80 -17.06
N ASN A 45 1.38 -0.67 -17.76
CA ASN A 45 1.97 -0.46 -19.08
C ASN A 45 3.51 -0.38 -19.00
N PRO A 46 4.25 -1.31 -19.62
CA PRO A 46 5.72 -1.32 -19.56
C PRO A 46 6.38 -0.26 -20.45
N THR A 47 5.65 0.26 -21.44
CA THR A 47 6.08 1.29 -22.40
C THR A 47 5.98 2.70 -21.80
N LEU A 48 5.16 2.88 -20.76
CA LEU A 48 5.08 4.16 -20.06
C LEU A 48 6.38 4.42 -19.27
N PRO A 49 7.04 5.58 -19.46
CA PRO A 49 8.26 5.89 -18.74
C PRO A 49 8.06 5.87 -17.22
N VAL A 50 9.07 5.38 -16.50
CA VAL A 50 9.07 5.36 -15.02
C VAL A 50 8.79 6.75 -14.44
N ALA A 51 9.39 7.80 -15.01
CA ALA A 51 9.17 9.18 -14.58
C ALA A 51 7.70 9.62 -14.69
N ALA A 52 6.99 9.20 -15.74
CA ALA A 52 5.56 9.51 -15.90
C ALA A 52 4.71 8.78 -14.86
N LYS A 53 5.00 7.50 -14.59
CA LYS A 53 4.33 6.75 -13.51
C LYS A 53 4.57 7.38 -12.14
N GLN A 54 5.81 7.81 -11.88
CA GLN A 54 6.16 8.48 -10.64
C GLN A 54 5.41 9.79 -10.47
N ALA A 55 5.34 10.64 -11.50
CA ALA A 55 4.61 11.90 -11.43
C ALA A 55 3.13 11.71 -11.05
N ILE A 56 2.45 10.75 -11.70
CA ILE A 56 1.05 10.42 -11.39
C ILE A 56 0.91 9.97 -9.94
N LEU A 57 1.76 9.06 -9.48
CA LEU A 57 1.70 8.56 -8.11
C LEU A 57 2.05 9.64 -7.09
N ASP A 58 3.02 10.51 -7.38
CA ASP A 58 3.39 11.62 -6.51
C ASP A 58 2.25 12.62 -6.35
N GLU A 59 1.52 12.96 -7.42
CA GLU A 59 0.34 13.83 -7.34
C GLU A 59 -0.78 13.20 -6.49
N LEU A 60 -1.01 11.89 -6.63
CA LEU A 60 -2.00 11.16 -5.83
C LEU A 60 -1.62 11.05 -4.36
N MET A 61 -0.34 10.83 -4.06
CA MET A 61 0.15 10.57 -2.71
C MET A 61 0.54 11.85 -1.95
N ALA A 62 0.90 12.94 -2.64
CA ALA A 62 1.34 14.18 -1.99
C ALA A 62 0.38 14.75 -0.94
N PRO A 63 -0.96 14.76 -1.14
CA PRO A 63 -1.89 15.29 -0.15
C PRO A 63 -2.25 14.28 0.95
N ALA A 64 -2.03 12.98 0.74
CA ALA A 64 -2.65 11.92 1.53
C ALA A 64 -1.65 10.95 2.20
N CYS A 65 -0.39 10.94 1.77
CA CYS A 65 0.59 9.97 2.24
C CYS A 65 1.85 10.62 2.82
N CYS A 66 2.38 10.01 3.88
CA CYS A 66 3.62 10.43 4.49
C CYS A 66 4.83 10.20 3.56
N LEU A 67 5.94 10.89 3.87
CA LEU A 67 7.17 10.80 3.09
C LEU A 67 7.73 9.38 3.00
N LEU A 68 7.57 8.56 4.05
CA LEU A 68 8.04 7.17 4.06
C LEU A 68 7.30 6.34 3.00
N THR A 69 5.97 6.40 2.99
CA THR A 69 5.12 5.73 2.00
C THR A 69 5.46 6.17 0.59
N ARG A 70 5.56 7.48 0.35
CA ARG A 70 5.91 8.05 -0.96
C ARG A 70 7.25 7.56 -1.47
N ASN A 71 8.28 7.61 -0.63
CA ASN A 71 9.62 7.15 -0.98
C ASN A 71 9.64 5.65 -1.30
N PHE A 72 8.90 4.86 -0.53
CA PHE A 72 8.81 3.42 -0.73
C PHE A 72 8.08 3.06 -2.02
N VAL A 73 6.92 3.66 -2.30
CA VAL A 73 6.20 3.47 -3.57
C VAL A 73 7.07 3.92 -4.75
N GLY A 74 7.73 5.07 -4.64
CA GLY A 74 8.66 5.57 -5.65
C GLY A 74 9.85 4.62 -5.89
N LEU A 75 10.35 3.94 -4.85
CA LEU A 75 11.37 2.90 -4.98
C LEU A 75 10.86 1.67 -5.74
N LEU A 76 9.63 1.22 -5.47
CA LEU A 76 9.03 0.09 -6.17
C LEU A 76 8.84 0.38 -7.66
N VAL A 77 8.33 1.56 -7.99
CA VAL A 77 8.09 1.99 -9.38
C VAL A 77 9.41 2.10 -10.16
N ARG A 78 10.47 2.67 -9.55
CA ARG A 78 11.80 2.72 -10.17
C ARG A 78 12.36 1.34 -10.48
N ASN A 79 12.07 0.37 -9.63
CA ASN A 79 12.52 -1.01 -9.80
C ASN A 79 11.58 -1.86 -10.67
N ARG A 80 10.51 -1.28 -11.26
CA ARG A 80 9.45 -2.00 -11.98
C ARG A 80 8.78 -3.10 -11.13
N ARG A 81 8.59 -2.83 -9.84
CA ARG A 81 8.03 -3.73 -8.82
C ARG A 81 6.70 -3.24 -8.27
N GLU A 82 5.99 -2.38 -8.98
CA GLU A 82 4.67 -1.86 -8.63
C GLU A 82 3.64 -2.98 -8.38
N ALA A 83 3.76 -4.12 -9.04
CA ALA A 83 2.91 -5.30 -8.81
C ALA A 83 3.01 -5.87 -7.38
N LEU A 84 4.10 -5.59 -6.66
CA LEU A 84 4.27 -6.02 -5.27
C LEU A 84 3.39 -5.23 -4.29
N LEU A 85 2.85 -4.07 -4.67
CA LEU A 85 2.06 -3.22 -3.76
C LEU A 85 0.88 -3.96 -3.14
N ALA A 86 0.15 -4.76 -3.94
CA ALA A 86 -0.99 -5.53 -3.44
C ALA A 86 -0.56 -6.61 -2.43
N GLU A 87 0.52 -7.35 -2.72
CA GLU A 87 1.07 -8.37 -1.82
C GLU A 87 1.64 -7.74 -0.53
N LEU A 88 2.20 -6.53 -0.64
CA LEU A 88 2.73 -5.77 0.50
C LEU A 88 1.63 -5.29 1.45
N VAL A 89 0.52 -4.79 0.93
CA VAL A 89 -0.64 -4.40 1.76
C VAL A 89 -1.13 -5.60 2.56
N GLN A 90 -1.35 -6.74 1.91
CA GLN A 90 -1.78 -7.97 2.60
C GLN A 90 -0.80 -8.41 3.69
N PHE A 91 0.50 -8.29 3.43
CA PHE A 91 1.53 -8.61 4.41
C PHE A 91 1.51 -7.66 5.61
N LEU A 92 1.38 -6.36 5.37
CA LEU A 92 1.34 -5.34 6.43
C LEU A 92 0.08 -5.48 7.29
N GLU A 93 -1.08 -5.71 6.68
CA GLU A 93 -2.34 -5.95 7.40
C GLU A 93 -2.21 -7.17 8.32
N ALA A 94 -1.77 -8.31 7.79
CA ALA A 94 -1.57 -9.51 8.59
C ALA A 94 -0.58 -9.30 9.76
N LYS A 95 0.46 -8.49 9.55
CA LYS A 95 1.46 -8.18 10.59
C LYS A 95 0.91 -7.27 11.68
N LEU A 96 0.17 -6.24 11.31
CA LEU A 96 -0.45 -5.33 12.27
C LEU A 96 -1.55 -6.04 13.07
N ASP A 97 -2.34 -6.91 12.42
CA ASP A 97 -3.34 -7.74 13.10
C ASP A 97 -2.70 -8.71 14.12
N GLU A 98 -1.54 -9.28 13.77
CA GLU A 98 -0.73 -10.11 14.69
C GLU A 98 -0.24 -9.30 15.91
N GLU A 99 0.24 -8.07 15.71
CA GLU A 99 0.76 -7.19 16.76
C GLU A 99 -0.34 -6.64 17.68
N GLU A 100 -1.52 -6.36 17.15
CA GLU A 100 -2.69 -5.89 17.90
C GLU A 100 -3.38 -7.02 18.69
N GLY A 101 -2.90 -8.27 18.58
CA GLY A 101 -3.45 -9.41 19.31
C GLY A 101 -4.80 -9.91 18.76
N LEU A 102 -5.17 -9.53 17.54
CA LEU A 102 -6.38 -9.97 16.83
C LEU A 102 -6.23 -11.38 16.23
N VAL A 103 -5.37 -12.22 16.82
CA VAL A 103 -5.10 -13.60 16.36
C VAL A 103 -6.18 -14.59 16.81
N GLU A 104 -7.20 -14.16 17.56
CA GLU A 104 -8.46 -14.90 17.62
C GLU A 104 -9.58 -14.15 16.90
N VAL A 105 -10.13 -14.84 15.90
CA VAL A 105 -11.29 -14.49 15.08
C VAL A 105 -10.96 -13.69 13.82
N ARG A 106 -10.95 -14.43 12.70
CA ARG A 106 -11.36 -13.94 11.39
C ARG A 106 -12.55 -12.98 11.54
N VAL A 107 -12.32 -11.68 11.52
CA VAL A 107 -13.36 -10.76 11.10
C VAL A 107 -13.03 -10.44 9.66
N ALA A 108 -13.61 -11.22 8.76
CA ALA A 108 -13.90 -10.72 7.42
C ALA A 108 -14.52 -9.33 7.60
N SER A 109 -13.88 -8.27 7.10
CA SER A 109 -14.42 -6.92 7.22
C SER A 109 -15.85 -6.92 6.70
N ALA A 110 -16.81 -6.80 7.61
CA ALA A 110 -18.21 -6.90 7.32
C ALA A 110 -18.63 -5.71 6.46
N LEU A 111 -19.40 -6.00 5.40
CA LEU A 111 -20.45 -5.10 4.96
C LEU A 111 -21.23 -4.65 6.21
N PRO A 112 -21.47 -3.34 6.42
CA PRO A 112 -22.29 -2.90 7.53
C PRO A 112 -23.72 -3.41 7.28
N MET A 113 -24.21 -4.25 8.19
CA MET A 113 -25.63 -4.50 8.34
C MET A 113 -26.31 -3.18 8.68
N THR A 114 -27.34 -2.82 7.92
CA THR A 114 -28.38 -1.91 8.38
C THR A 114 -29.66 -2.74 8.43
N ASP A 115 -30.10 -3.09 9.64
CA ASP A 115 -31.49 -3.46 9.90
C ASP A 115 -32.28 -2.17 10.09
N ALA A 116 -33.28 -1.97 9.23
CA ALA A 116 -34.52 -1.25 9.51
C ALA A 116 -35.58 -1.69 8.48
#